data_AF-F2QXL4-F1
#
_entry.id   AF-F2QXL4-F1
#
_cell.length_a   1.000
_cell.length_b   1.000
_cell.length_c   1.000
_cell.angle_alpha   90.00
_cell.angle_beta   90.00
_cell.angle_gamma   90.00
#
_symmetry.space_group_name_H-M   'P 1'
#
loop_
_entity.id
_entity.type
_entity.pdbx_description
1 polymer ?
#
loop_
_entity_poly.entity_id
_entity_poly.type
_entity_poly.pdbx_seq_one_letter_code
_entity_poly.pdbx_strand_id
1 'polypeptide(L)'
;MLLLAIGDFHIPDRASSIPAKFTKLLAPGDKIQQVLCLGNVCESPSTLEFLKGISPDFQMVKGEFDRDLSLPTSLVFNYDKLKIGLINGFNVIPNADPLSLLTQARLMNVDVLVSGGTHKIEAYTLDGKFFINPGSATGAFTTKAPSKADLEALNVDKNLAEDKEEDNDGKEDKDNKEREHQKQANEKTSEKPSPQTFKGETSNQVTPDEDDLDNINTDSLEQLDPIPSFCLLDIQGNVCTLYLYTCIDGDVKVDKVSYRKED
;
A
#
# COMPACT_ATOMS: atom_id res chain seq x y z
N MET A 1 -2.48 -12.28 19.02
CA MET A 1 -3.61 -11.33 19.22
C MET A 1 -3.79 -10.60 17.92
N LEU A 2 -5.03 -10.51 17.42
CA LEU A 2 -5.32 -9.93 16.11
C LEU A 2 -5.83 -8.49 16.25
N LEU A 3 -5.16 -7.56 15.57
CA LEU A 3 -5.49 -6.14 15.53
C LEU A 3 -5.82 -5.73 14.10
N LEU A 4 -6.80 -4.85 13.94
CA LEU A 4 -7.11 -4.21 12.67
C LEU A 4 -6.44 -2.84 12.63
N ALA A 5 -5.61 -2.59 11.61
CA ALA A 5 -5.09 -1.26 11.29
C ALA A 5 -5.76 -0.77 10.00
N ILE A 6 -6.49 0.34 10.10
CA ILE A 6 -7.31 0.88 9.00
C ILE A 6 -7.36 2.40 9.08
N GLY A 7 -7.50 3.09 7.96
CA GLY A 7 -7.56 4.55 7.94
C GLY A 7 -7.83 5.12 6.56
N ASP A 8 -7.73 6.45 6.46
CA ASP A 8 -7.84 7.19 5.20
C ASP A 8 -9.14 6.85 4.45
N PHE A 9 -10.27 6.94 5.15
CA PHE A 9 -11.59 6.68 4.59
C PHE A 9 -12.09 7.83 3.71
N HIS A 10 -11.92 9.07 4.19
CA HIS A 10 -12.37 10.30 3.54
C HIS A 10 -13.84 10.27 3.09
N ILE A 11 -14.73 9.74 3.94
CA ILE A 11 -16.18 9.72 3.68
C ILE A 11 -16.81 10.95 4.35
N PRO A 12 -17.60 11.78 3.66
CA PRO A 12 -18.10 11.62 2.28
C PRO A 12 -17.28 12.35 1.20
N ASP A 13 -16.20 13.05 1.57
CA ASP A 13 -15.56 14.04 0.70
C ASP A 13 -14.82 13.44 -0.52
N ARG A 14 -14.20 12.27 -0.36
CA ARG A 14 -13.44 11.60 -1.44
C ARG A 14 -13.95 10.21 -1.78
N ALA A 15 -14.73 9.59 -0.90
CA ALA A 15 -15.32 8.28 -1.11
C ALA A 15 -16.76 8.24 -0.60
N SER A 16 -17.60 7.48 -1.30
CA SER A 16 -19.02 7.33 -0.93
C SER A 16 -19.23 6.28 0.16
N SER A 17 -18.48 5.18 0.13
CA SER A 17 -18.64 4.05 1.04
C SER A 17 -17.42 3.13 1.03
N ILE A 18 -17.32 2.27 2.05
CA ILE A 18 -16.31 1.20 2.12
C ILE A 18 -16.69 0.10 1.13
N PRO A 19 -15.73 -0.51 0.39
CA PRO A 19 -15.99 -1.62 -0.52
C PRO A 19 -16.78 -2.76 0.16
N ALA A 20 -17.84 -3.24 -0.50
CA ALA A 20 -18.78 -4.20 0.09
C ALA A 20 -18.12 -5.54 0.53
N LYS A 21 -17.04 -5.97 -0.15
CA LYS A 21 -16.27 -7.16 0.27
C LYS A 21 -15.54 -6.90 1.59
N PHE A 22 -15.02 -5.69 1.82
CA PHE A 22 -14.39 -5.33 3.10
C PHE A 22 -15.40 -5.28 4.23
N THR A 23 -16.60 -4.71 4.01
CA THR A 23 -17.67 -4.74 5.03
C THR A 23 -18.05 -6.16 5.44
N LYS A 24 -18.04 -7.12 4.50
CA LYS A 24 -18.30 -8.54 4.80
C LYS A 24 -17.16 -9.21 5.58
N LEU A 25 -15.90 -8.86 5.28
CA LEU A 25 -14.73 -9.41 5.98
C LEU A 25 -14.56 -8.83 7.38
N LEU A 26 -14.89 -7.54 7.53
CA LEU A 26 -14.84 -6.78 8.77
C LEU A 26 -16.16 -6.84 9.55
N ALA A 27 -17.04 -7.79 9.22
CA ALA A 27 -18.29 -7.96 9.94
C ALA A 27 -18.01 -8.27 11.43
N PRO A 28 -18.86 -7.78 12.36
CA PRO A 28 -18.69 -8.01 13.79
C PRO A 28 -18.53 -9.49 14.09
N GLY A 29 -17.39 -9.84 14.67
CA GLY A 29 -17.07 -11.19 15.07
C GLY A 29 -15.85 -11.21 15.98
N ASP A 30 -15.76 -12.20 16.87
CA ASP A 30 -14.74 -12.29 17.92
C ASP A 30 -13.30 -12.53 17.42
N LYS A 31 -13.04 -12.33 16.12
CA LYS A 31 -11.74 -12.50 15.50
C LYS A 31 -10.81 -11.30 15.77
N ILE A 32 -11.33 -10.08 15.72
CA ILE A 32 -10.55 -8.85 15.86
C ILE A 32 -10.68 -8.37 17.31
N GLN A 33 -9.56 -8.34 18.03
CA GLN A 33 -9.55 -7.95 19.44
C GLN A 33 -9.52 -6.43 19.61
N GLN A 34 -8.78 -5.73 18.75
CA GLN A 34 -8.64 -4.29 18.82
C GLN A 34 -8.63 -3.66 17.42
N VAL A 35 -9.22 -2.47 17.29
CA VAL A 35 -9.24 -1.68 16.05
C VAL A 35 -8.44 -0.40 16.27
N LEU A 36 -7.44 -0.22 15.42
CA LEU A 36 -6.54 0.93 15.36
C LEU A 36 -6.87 1.73 14.10
N CYS A 37 -7.56 2.85 14.29
CA CYS A 37 -7.91 3.77 13.23
C CYS A 37 -6.86 4.87 13.07
N LEU A 38 -6.29 5.02 11.87
CA LEU A 38 -5.30 6.05 11.55
C LEU A 38 -5.93 7.43 11.31
N GLY A 39 -7.25 7.58 11.47
CA GLY A 39 -7.96 8.83 11.25
C GLY A 39 -8.38 9.02 9.78
N ASN A 40 -8.72 10.27 9.43
CA ASN A 40 -9.35 10.64 8.17
C ASN A 40 -10.68 9.90 7.95
N VAL A 41 -11.45 9.73 9.02
CA VAL A 41 -12.85 9.27 8.97
C VAL A 41 -13.78 10.44 8.61
N CYS A 42 -13.29 11.68 8.76
CA CYS A 42 -14.00 12.93 8.49
C CYS A 42 -15.28 13.01 9.35
N GLU A 43 -16.39 13.51 8.78
CA GLU A 43 -17.63 13.77 9.53
C GLU A 43 -18.65 12.62 9.46
N SER A 44 -18.30 11.45 8.91
CA SER A 44 -19.25 10.34 8.72
C SER A 44 -19.54 9.59 10.04
N PRO A 45 -20.72 9.77 10.67
CA PRO A 45 -21.04 9.08 11.92
C PRO A 45 -21.25 7.58 11.70
N SER A 46 -21.79 7.21 10.54
CA SER A 46 -22.01 5.83 10.13
C SER A 46 -20.70 5.04 10.06
N THR A 47 -19.61 5.67 9.63
CA THR A 47 -18.30 5.00 9.55
C THR A 47 -17.73 4.78 10.96
N LEU A 48 -17.87 5.75 11.85
CA LEU A 48 -17.45 5.60 13.25
C LEU A 48 -18.29 4.55 14.00
N GLU A 49 -19.60 4.51 13.78
CA GLU A 49 -20.48 3.46 14.33
C GLU A 49 -20.09 2.08 13.80
N PHE A 50 -19.81 1.98 12.51
CA PHE A 50 -19.31 0.74 11.91
C PHE A 50 -18.01 0.27 12.58
N LEU A 51 -17.01 1.15 12.70
CA LEU A 51 -15.72 0.80 13.31
C LEU A 51 -15.83 0.42 14.79
N LYS A 52 -16.67 1.13 15.56
CA LYS A 52 -16.98 0.78 16.95
C LYS A 52 -17.76 -0.54 17.08
N GLY A 53 -18.52 -0.91 16.04
CA GLY A 53 -19.24 -2.18 15.97
C GLY A 53 -18.34 -3.40 15.71
N ILE A 54 -17.13 -3.20 15.16
CA ILE A 54 -16.19 -4.30 14.86
C ILE A 54 -15.59 -4.87 16.15
N SER A 55 -15.14 -4.01 17.06
CA SER A 55 -14.53 -4.42 18.33
C SER A 55 -14.89 -3.42 19.45
N PRO A 56 -15.10 -3.90 20.69
CA PRO A 56 -15.25 -3.03 21.86
C PRO A 56 -14.02 -2.17 22.16
N ASP A 57 -12.82 -2.60 21.77
CA ASP A 57 -11.59 -1.81 21.93
C ASP A 57 -11.26 -1.08 20.62
N PHE A 58 -11.87 0.08 20.46
CA PHE A 58 -11.64 0.98 19.33
C PHE A 58 -10.76 2.15 19.76
N GLN A 59 -9.63 2.33 19.07
CA GLN A 59 -8.70 3.43 19.27
C GLN A 59 -8.49 4.17 17.95
N MET A 60 -8.41 5.50 18.02
CA MET A 60 -8.27 6.35 16.85
C MET A 60 -7.28 7.47 17.10
N VAL A 61 -6.45 7.76 16.10
CA VAL A 61 -5.66 8.99 16.04
C VAL A 61 -6.32 10.01 15.14
N LYS A 62 -6.02 11.28 15.39
CA LYS A 62 -6.46 12.39 14.56
C LYS A 62 -5.81 12.28 13.17
N GLY A 63 -6.63 12.36 12.13
CA GLY A 63 -6.21 12.59 10.76
C GLY A 63 -6.16 14.08 10.39
N GLU A 64 -5.56 14.38 9.25
CA GLU A 64 -5.46 15.75 8.72
C GLU A 64 -6.83 16.40 8.49
N PHE A 65 -7.80 15.61 8.02
CA PHE A 65 -9.14 16.08 7.65
C PHE A 65 -10.19 15.82 8.74
N ASP A 66 -9.79 15.28 9.89
CA ASP A 66 -10.70 15.11 11.02
C ASP A 66 -10.87 16.44 11.76
N ARG A 67 -12.11 16.92 11.82
CA ARG A 67 -12.44 18.20 12.49
C ARG A 67 -12.44 18.10 14.01
N ASP A 68 -12.53 16.90 14.55
CA ASP A 68 -12.50 16.67 15.99
C ASP A 68 -11.08 16.91 16.54
N LEU A 69 -10.94 17.98 17.31
CA LEU A 69 -9.68 18.37 17.95
C LEU A 69 -9.40 17.62 19.26
N SER A 70 -10.37 16.86 19.78
CA SER A 70 -10.19 16.08 21.01
C SER A 70 -9.37 14.80 20.78
N LEU A 71 -9.21 14.40 19.53
CA LEU A 71 -8.50 13.20 19.14
C LEU A 71 -6.98 13.33 19.36
N PRO A 72 -6.31 12.28 19.87
CA PRO A 72 -4.87 12.28 20.05
C PRO A 72 -4.16 12.25 18.70
N THR A 73 -3.04 12.96 18.57
CA THR A 73 -2.22 12.97 17.33
C THR A 73 -1.37 11.71 17.18
N SER A 74 -1.05 11.04 18.29
CA SER A 74 -0.27 9.81 18.32
C SER A 74 -0.71 8.94 19.49
N LEU A 75 -0.71 7.63 19.30
CA LEU A 75 -0.96 6.65 20.36
C LEU A 75 0.16 5.61 20.38
N VAL A 76 0.44 5.06 21.56
CA VAL A 76 1.42 4.00 21.76
C VAL A 76 0.78 2.88 22.55
N PHE A 77 0.86 1.67 22.01
CA PHE A 77 0.37 0.45 22.62
C PHE A 77 1.53 -0.48 22.93
N ASN A 78 1.45 -1.15 24.07
CA ASN A 78 2.44 -2.15 24.48
C ASN A 78 1.76 -3.52 24.43
N TYR A 79 2.25 -4.39 23.55
CA TYR A 79 1.75 -5.76 23.39
C TYR A 79 2.89 -6.74 23.60
N ASP A 80 2.83 -7.48 24.70
CA ASP A 80 3.91 -8.39 25.12
C ASP A 80 5.30 -7.73 25.14
N LYS A 81 6.13 -8.02 24.13
CA LYS A 81 7.50 -7.50 23.95
C LYS A 81 7.62 -6.42 22.86
N LEU A 82 6.52 -6.12 22.17
CA LEU A 82 6.46 -5.18 21.06
C LEU A 82 5.70 -3.92 21.45
N LYS A 83 6.29 -2.77 21.10
CA LYS A 83 5.64 -1.47 21.19
C LYS A 83 5.18 -1.03 19.82
N ILE A 84 3.90 -0.71 19.69
CA ILE A 84 3.29 -0.25 18.44
C ILE A 84 2.89 1.22 18.58
N GLY A 85 3.42 2.06 17.71
CA GLY A 85 3.03 3.45 17.56
C GLY A 85 2.02 3.60 16.44
N LEU A 86 1.02 4.44 16.67
CA LEU A 86 0.00 4.82 15.70
C LEU A 86 0.08 6.32 15.45
N ILE A 87 0.21 6.72 14.18
CA ILE A 87 0.18 8.11 13.72
C ILE A 87 -0.55 8.19 12.39
N ASN A 88 -1.20 9.31 12.06
CA ASN A 88 -1.73 9.49 10.71
C ASN A 88 -0.60 9.81 9.71
N GLY A 89 0.44 10.54 10.10
CA GLY A 89 1.60 10.85 9.24
C GLY A 89 1.62 12.27 8.66
N PHE A 90 0.51 13.03 8.72
CA PHE A 90 0.50 14.45 8.30
C PHE A 90 1.44 15.35 9.14
N ASN A 91 1.78 14.92 10.36
CA ASN A 91 2.71 15.63 11.24
C ASN A 91 4.19 15.31 10.94
N VAL A 92 4.48 14.41 9.99
CA VAL A 92 5.85 13.99 9.65
C VAL A 92 6.31 14.76 8.42
N ILE A 93 7.47 15.40 8.51
CA ILE A 93 8.04 16.26 7.48
C ILE A 93 9.50 15.83 7.23
N PRO A 94 9.91 15.52 5.99
CA PRO A 94 9.08 15.40 4.79
C PRO A 94 8.04 14.27 4.90
N ASN A 95 6.93 14.41 4.16
CA ASN A 95 5.86 13.42 4.22
C ASN A 95 6.34 12.08 3.64
N ALA A 96 5.99 10.97 4.29
CA ALA A 96 6.36 9.62 3.86
C ALA A 96 7.87 9.35 3.73
N ASP A 97 8.73 10.23 4.23
CA ASP A 97 10.17 10.00 4.21
C ASP A 97 10.57 8.93 5.25
N PRO A 98 11.28 7.85 4.84
CA PRO A 98 11.66 6.77 5.74
C PRO A 98 12.53 7.22 6.93
N LEU A 99 13.39 8.23 6.75
CA LEU A 99 14.27 8.73 7.80
C LEU A 99 13.51 9.58 8.82
N SER A 100 12.56 10.40 8.37
CA SER A 100 11.65 11.14 9.25
C SER A 100 10.72 10.21 10.02
N LEU A 101 10.18 9.17 9.38
CA LEU A 101 9.40 8.13 10.07
C LEU A 101 10.25 7.37 11.10
N LEU A 102 11.51 7.04 10.76
CA LEU A 102 12.45 6.42 11.70
C LEU A 102 12.73 7.31 12.90
N THR A 103 12.90 8.61 12.68
CA THR A 103 13.10 9.59 13.75
C THR A 103 11.87 9.65 14.66
N GLN A 104 10.67 9.66 14.10
CA GLN A 104 9.42 9.63 14.86
C GLN A 104 9.26 8.33 15.66
N ALA A 105 9.59 7.18 15.07
CA ALA A 105 9.55 5.89 15.76
C ALA A 105 10.52 5.83 16.95
N ARG A 106 11.71 6.41 16.79
CA ARG A 106 12.70 6.54 17.87
C ARG A 106 12.21 7.49 18.97
N LEU A 107 11.61 8.63 18.61
CA LEU A 107 11.02 9.58 19.56
C LEU A 107 9.93 8.93 20.42
N MET A 108 9.03 8.17 19.79
CA MET A 108 7.95 7.45 20.46
C MET A 108 8.42 6.19 21.18
N ASN A 109 9.68 5.78 20.99
CA ASN A 109 10.26 4.54 21.50
C ASN A 109 9.42 3.31 21.14
N VAL A 110 9.10 3.16 19.84
CA VAL A 110 8.31 2.04 19.31
C VAL A 110 9.15 1.09 18.46
N ASP A 111 8.69 -0.15 18.36
CA ASP A 111 9.29 -1.20 17.54
C ASP A 111 8.58 -1.30 16.19
N VAL A 112 7.26 -1.09 16.19
CA VAL A 112 6.41 -1.02 15.00
C VAL A 112 5.78 0.36 14.94
N LEU A 113 5.90 1.06 13.81
CA LEU A 113 5.21 2.31 13.55
C LEU A 113 4.18 2.09 12.43
N VAL A 114 2.92 2.37 12.74
CA VAL A 114 1.84 2.37 11.75
C VAL A 114 1.53 3.82 11.39
N SER A 115 1.73 4.17 10.12
CA SER A 115 1.54 5.51 9.56
C SER A 115 0.63 5.48 8.35
N GLY A 116 -0.15 6.54 8.11
CA GLY A 116 -1.07 6.64 6.98
C GLY A 116 -0.86 7.91 6.15
N GLY A 117 -1.92 8.39 5.52
CA GLY A 117 -2.00 9.68 4.83
C GLY A 117 -1.37 9.70 3.42
N THR A 118 -0.65 8.65 3.01
CA THR A 118 -0.12 8.54 1.64
C THR A 118 -1.10 7.85 0.69
N HIS A 119 -2.05 7.10 1.25
CA HIS A 119 -2.97 6.19 0.54
C HIS A 119 -2.24 5.07 -0.22
N LYS A 120 -0.95 4.87 0.05
CA LYS A 120 -0.13 3.80 -0.50
C LYS A 120 0.15 2.76 0.54
N ILE A 121 0.28 1.53 0.06
CA ILE A 121 0.54 0.40 0.92
C ILE A 121 2.03 0.17 0.98
N GLU A 122 2.58 0.16 2.20
CA GLU A 122 4.00 -0.04 2.41
C GLU A 122 4.20 -0.89 3.66
N ALA A 123 5.15 -1.83 3.59
CA ALA A 123 5.58 -2.60 4.74
C ALA A 123 7.06 -2.89 4.59
N TYR A 124 7.89 -2.31 5.46
CA TYR A 124 9.34 -2.46 5.39
C TYR A 124 9.98 -2.42 6.77
N THR A 125 11.20 -2.96 6.85
CA THR A 125 12.02 -2.90 8.06
C THR A 125 13.20 -1.97 7.82
N LEU A 126 13.40 -1.02 8.73
CA LEU A 126 14.52 -0.09 8.69
C LEU A 126 15.10 0.05 10.10
N ASP A 127 16.41 -0.16 10.22
CA ASP A 127 17.15 -0.06 11.50
C ASP A 127 16.51 -0.89 12.64
N GLY A 128 16.12 -2.13 12.32
CA GLY A 128 15.48 -3.03 13.29
C GLY A 128 14.09 -2.59 13.77
N LYS A 129 13.45 -1.63 13.07
CA LYS A 129 12.06 -1.22 13.32
C LYS A 129 11.18 -1.56 12.12
N PHE A 130 9.91 -1.82 12.39
CA PHE A 130 8.95 -2.19 11.36
C PHE A 130 8.00 -1.04 11.07
N PHE A 131 7.91 -0.65 9.79
CA PHE A 131 7.05 0.43 9.32
C PHE A 131 5.93 -0.16 8.50
N ILE A 132 4.70 0.23 8.80
CA ILE A 132 3.49 -0.27 8.16
C ILE A 132 2.64 0.91 7.73
N ASN A 133 2.22 0.89 6.48
CA ASN A 133 1.20 1.78 5.96
C ASN A 133 0.06 0.94 5.37
N PRO A 134 -1.15 0.97 5.98
CA PRO A 134 -2.28 0.18 5.51
C PRO A 134 -2.90 0.71 4.21
N GLY A 135 -2.50 1.89 3.72
CA GLY A 135 -3.14 2.55 2.59
C GLY A 135 -4.53 3.11 2.94
N SER A 136 -5.36 3.33 1.92
CA SER A 136 -6.72 3.85 2.09
C SER A 136 -7.76 2.73 2.10
N ALA A 137 -8.60 2.68 3.13
CA ALA A 137 -9.67 1.68 3.25
C ALA A 137 -10.72 1.74 2.12
N THR A 138 -10.88 2.92 1.52
CA THR A 138 -11.87 3.21 0.49
C THR A 138 -11.26 3.37 -0.90
N GLY A 139 -9.93 3.44 -1.01
CA GLY A 139 -9.25 3.84 -2.25
C GLY A 139 -9.48 5.31 -2.59
N ALA A 140 -9.60 6.17 -1.57
CA ALA A 140 -9.78 7.61 -1.78
C ALA A 140 -8.61 8.19 -2.58
N PHE A 141 -8.87 9.15 -3.47
CA PHE A 141 -7.80 9.81 -4.21
C PHE A 141 -6.85 10.57 -3.27
N THR A 142 -5.59 10.70 -3.69
CA THR A 142 -4.57 11.49 -3.00
C THR A 142 -4.23 12.72 -3.82
N THR A 143 -3.90 13.82 -3.13
CA THR A 143 -3.46 15.08 -3.77
C THR A 143 -1.94 15.17 -3.85
N LYS A 144 -1.21 14.14 -3.39
CA LYS A 144 0.24 14.12 -3.41
C LYS A 144 0.73 13.73 -4.80
N ALA A 145 1.84 14.34 -5.21
CA ALA A 145 2.48 14.00 -6.47
C ALA A 145 2.86 12.52 -6.50
N PRO A 146 2.73 11.84 -7.66
CA PRO A 146 3.23 10.50 -7.82
C PRO A 146 4.74 10.48 -7.53
N SER A 147 5.20 9.44 -6.85
CA SER A 147 6.63 9.23 -6.66
C SER A 147 7.24 8.77 -7.99
N LYS A 148 8.57 8.91 -8.12
CA LYS A 148 9.29 8.38 -9.30
C LYS A 148 9.02 6.89 -9.52
N ALA A 149 8.86 6.12 -8.45
CA ALA A 149 8.48 4.71 -8.53
C ALA A 149 7.09 4.49 -9.15
N ASP A 150 6.12 5.38 -8.88
CA ASP A 150 4.80 5.28 -9.52
C ASP A 150 4.90 5.63 -11.01
N LEU A 151 5.67 6.67 -11.35
CA LEU A 151 5.88 7.08 -12.74
C LEU A 151 6.62 6.01 -13.54
N GLU A 152 7.61 5.36 -12.93
CA GLU A 152 8.32 4.22 -13.51
C GLU A 152 7.36 3.03 -13.73
N ALA A 153 6.50 2.71 -12.78
CA ALA A 153 5.51 1.64 -12.94
C ALA A 153 4.57 1.89 -14.13
N LEU A 154 4.14 3.13 -14.33
CA LEU A 154 3.33 3.53 -15.50
C LEU A 154 4.10 3.44 -16.84
N ASN A 155 5.41 3.68 -16.82
CA ASN A 155 6.26 3.62 -18.02
C ASN A 155 6.68 2.18 -18.38
N VAL A 156 6.69 1.25 -17.43
CA VAL A 156 6.97 -0.18 -17.70
C VAL A 156 5.82 -0.85 -18.46
N ASP A 157 4.58 -0.48 -18.17
CA ASP A 157 3.40 -1.00 -18.90
C ASP A 157 3.39 -0.54 -20.37
N LYS A 158 3.93 0.66 -20.68
CA LYS A 158 4.08 1.13 -22.06
C LYS A 158 5.16 0.38 -22.85
N ASN A 159 6.29 0.05 -22.21
CA ASN A 159 7.35 -0.74 -22.86
C ASN A 159 6.93 -2.18 -23.20
N LEU A 160 5.93 -2.73 -22.52
CA LEU A 160 5.32 -4.03 -22.88
C LEU A 160 4.28 -3.91 -24.00
N ALA A 161 3.77 -2.71 -24.27
CA ALA A 161 2.80 -2.43 -25.33
C ALA A 161 3.45 -1.95 -26.64
N GLU A 162 4.68 -1.42 -26.60
CA GLU A 162 5.38 -0.88 -27.78
C GLU A 162 6.22 -1.90 -28.57
N ASP A 163 6.42 -3.14 -28.09
CA ASP A 163 7.15 -4.19 -28.82
C ASP A 163 6.31 -4.95 -29.86
N LYS A 164 5.18 -4.39 -30.33
CA LYS A 164 4.35 -5.01 -31.38
C LYS A 164 3.80 -3.99 -32.36
N GLU A 165 4.65 -3.33 -33.16
CA GLU A 165 4.24 -2.81 -34.47
C GLU A 165 5.42 -2.33 -35.35
N GLU A 166 6.22 -3.25 -35.88
CA GLU A 166 6.83 -3.18 -37.23
C GLU A 166 7.01 -4.65 -37.67
N ASP A 167 6.19 -5.22 -38.55
CA ASP A 167 6.35 -5.11 -40.01
C ASP A 167 5.02 -5.38 -40.71
N ASN A 168 4.58 -4.44 -41.55
CA ASN A 168 3.51 -4.66 -42.51
C ASN A 168 4.15 -4.90 -43.89
N ASP A 169 4.02 -6.13 -44.38
CA ASP A 169 4.58 -6.62 -45.63
C ASP A 169 3.70 -6.24 -46.84
N GLY A 170 4.35 -6.02 -48.00
CA GLY A 170 3.80 -6.48 -49.29
C GLY A 170 3.65 -5.48 -50.44
N LYS A 171 4.67 -5.46 -51.33
CA LYS A 171 4.65 -5.76 -52.80
C LYS A 171 5.77 -4.98 -53.53
N GLU A 172 6.58 -5.50 -54.46
CA GLU A 172 6.58 -6.74 -55.24
C GLU A 172 7.98 -6.92 -55.91
N ASP A 173 8.27 -8.17 -56.30
CA ASP A 173 9.13 -8.65 -57.40
C ASP A 173 10.66 -8.95 -57.24
N LYS A 174 10.91 -10.28 -57.26
CA LYS A 174 11.81 -11.07 -58.13
C LYS A 174 13.22 -11.52 -57.69
N ASP A 175 13.37 -12.84 -57.87
CA ASP A 175 14.54 -13.64 -58.28
C ASP A 175 15.59 -14.15 -57.25
N ASN A 176 15.41 -15.43 -56.92
CA ASN A 176 16.35 -16.54 -57.23
C ASN A 176 17.66 -16.70 -56.42
N LYS A 177 17.71 -17.66 -55.47
CA LYS A 177 18.53 -18.90 -55.50
C LYS A 177 18.72 -19.56 -54.13
N GLU A 178 18.44 -20.86 -54.13
CA GLU A 178 18.91 -22.00 -53.32
C GLU A 178 19.99 -21.78 -52.23
N ARG A 179 19.77 -22.29 -51.00
CA ARG A 179 20.37 -23.54 -50.49
C ARG A 179 19.98 -23.87 -49.04
N GLU A 180 20.14 -25.16 -48.73
CA GLU A 180 19.54 -26.02 -47.72
C GLU A 180 20.07 -25.94 -46.26
N HIS A 181 19.25 -26.52 -45.35
CA HIS A 181 19.60 -27.30 -44.13
C HIS A 181 20.05 -26.51 -42.87
N GLN A 182 19.68 -26.81 -41.62
CA GLN A 182 19.13 -27.98 -40.89
C GLN A 182 18.51 -27.47 -39.55
N LYS A 183 17.29 -27.90 -39.17
CA LYS A 183 16.96 -28.84 -38.06
C LYS A 183 17.71 -28.68 -36.72
N GLN A 184 16.95 -28.39 -35.66
CA GLN A 184 16.77 -29.15 -34.39
C GLN A 184 16.30 -28.17 -33.29
N ALA A 185 15.09 -28.25 -32.74
CA ALA A 185 14.57 -29.26 -31.80
C ALA A 185 15.37 -29.33 -30.49
N ASN A 186 14.91 -28.60 -29.47
CA ASN A 186 15.01 -28.93 -28.04
C ASN A 186 14.33 -27.79 -27.26
N GLU A 187 13.67 -27.93 -26.12
CA GLU A 187 13.15 -29.06 -25.35
C GLU A 187 12.24 -28.36 -24.34
N LYS A 188 11.01 -28.86 -24.13
CA LYS A 188 10.12 -28.36 -23.08
C LYS A 188 10.63 -28.87 -21.73
N THR A 189 11.09 -27.99 -20.87
CA THR A 189 11.09 -28.20 -19.42
C THR A 189 10.66 -26.94 -18.70
N SER A 190 9.64 -27.15 -17.88
CA SER A 190 9.09 -26.34 -16.79
C SER A 190 10.04 -25.38 -16.09
N GLU A 191 9.52 -24.23 -15.64
CA GLU A 191 9.64 -23.82 -14.23
C GLU A 191 8.68 -22.67 -13.86
N LYS A 192 8.11 -22.78 -12.65
CA LYS A 192 7.19 -21.85 -11.99
C LYS A 192 7.89 -20.51 -11.72
N PRO A 193 7.18 -19.36 -11.70
CA PRO A 193 7.73 -18.18 -11.04
C PRO A 193 7.50 -18.30 -9.53
N SER A 194 8.60 -18.26 -8.80
CA SER A 194 8.72 -18.21 -7.34
C SER A 194 8.83 -16.73 -6.88
N PRO A 195 8.76 -16.46 -5.57
CA PRO A 195 8.15 -15.25 -5.00
C PRO A 195 9.02 -14.00 -5.09
N GLN A 196 8.39 -12.86 -5.39
CA GLN A 196 9.03 -11.55 -5.40
C GLN A 196 9.55 -11.22 -4.01
N THR A 197 10.87 -11.22 -3.90
CA THR A 197 11.62 -10.79 -2.72
C THR A 197 11.80 -9.29 -2.85
N PHE A 198 11.11 -8.49 -2.03
CA PHE A 198 11.37 -7.06 -1.93
C PHE A 198 12.74 -6.85 -1.28
N LYS A 199 13.77 -6.60 -2.09
CA LYS A 199 15.04 -6.07 -1.62
C LYS A 199 14.89 -4.56 -1.47
N GLY A 200 15.15 -4.08 -0.25
CA GLY A 200 15.22 -2.65 0.03
C GLY A 200 16.42 -2.04 -0.67
N GLU A 201 16.13 -1.06 -1.53
CA GLU A 201 17.06 -0.02 -1.90
C GLU A 201 16.53 1.29 -1.32
N THR A 202 17.42 1.98 -0.61
CA THR A 202 17.20 3.26 0.05
C THR A 202 16.86 4.31 -1.01
N SER A 203 15.58 4.60 -1.22
CA SER A 203 15.16 5.68 -2.11
C SER A 203 15.17 7.01 -1.34
N ASN A 204 16.15 7.85 -1.64
CA ASN A 204 15.99 9.29 -1.47
C ASN A 204 14.85 9.71 -2.39
N GLN A 205 13.71 10.12 -1.82
CA GLN A 205 12.61 10.67 -2.60
C GLN A 205 13.00 12.04 -3.14
N VAL A 206 13.43 12.07 -4.41
CA VAL A 206 13.54 13.29 -5.20
C VAL A 206 12.18 13.50 -5.85
N THR A 207 11.53 14.63 -5.56
CA THR A 207 10.33 15.08 -6.28
C THR A 207 10.59 15.05 -7.79
N PRO A 208 9.64 14.61 -8.63
CA PRO A 208 9.79 14.75 -10.08
C PRO A 208 10.03 16.21 -10.45
N ASP A 209 10.93 16.47 -11.40
CA ASP A 209 11.15 17.83 -11.92
C ASP A 209 9.89 18.27 -12.70
N GLU A 210 9.59 19.57 -12.76
CA GLU A 210 8.36 20.08 -13.41
C GLU A 210 8.21 19.62 -14.87
N ASP A 211 9.33 19.35 -15.55
CA ASP A 211 9.39 18.89 -16.95
C ASP A 211 8.91 17.43 -17.15
N ASP A 212 8.87 16.59 -16.11
CA ASP A 212 8.42 15.18 -16.20
C ASP A 212 6.88 15.04 -16.20
N LEU A 213 6.15 16.08 -15.78
CA LEU A 213 4.69 16.03 -15.61
C LEU A 213 3.91 16.37 -16.89
N ASP A 214 4.53 17.07 -17.84
CA ASP A 214 3.86 17.59 -19.04
C ASP A 214 3.60 16.52 -20.13
N ASN A 215 4.19 15.32 -19.99
CA ASN A 215 4.09 14.23 -20.97
C ASN A 215 3.17 13.07 -20.54
N ILE A 216 2.40 13.22 -19.47
CA ILE A 216 1.57 12.14 -18.94
C ILE A 216 0.16 12.20 -19.56
N ASN A 217 -0.18 11.20 -20.38
CA ASN A 217 -1.55 11.01 -20.87
C ASN A 217 -2.53 10.86 -19.70
N THR A 218 -3.67 11.55 -19.78
CA THR A 218 -4.70 11.58 -18.73
C THR A 218 -5.25 10.19 -18.39
N ASP A 219 -5.33 9.28 -19.36
CA ASP A 219 -5.75 7.89 -19.15
C ASP A 219 -4.73 7.05 -18.34
N SER A 220 -3.44 7.41 -18.36
CA SER A 220 -2.40 6.75 -17.54
C SER A 220 -2.43 7.20 -16.07
N LEU A 221 -3.10 8.32 -15.77
CA LEU A 221 -3.25 8.83 -14.40
C LEU A 221 -4.38 8.14 -13.64
N GLU A 222 -5.41 7.61 -14.32
CA GLU A 222 -6.46 6.80 -13.69
C GLU A 222 -5.89 5.48 -13.12
N GLN A 223 -4.74 5.02 -13.65
CA GLN A 223 -4.03 3.85 -13.17
C GLN A 223 -3.21 4.10 -11.88
N LEU A 224 -3.17 5.35 -11.40
CA LEU A 224 -2.55 5.73 -10.13
C LEU A 224 -3.56 5.80 -8.98
N ASP A 225 -4.83 5.52 -9.23
CA ASP A 225 -5.84 5.58 -8.19
C ASP A 225 -5.49 4.60 -7.05
N PRO A 226 -5.51 5.05 -5.79
CA PRO A 226 -5.19 4.20 -4.66
C PRO A 226 -6.07 2.96 -4.59
N ILE A 227 -5.43 1.80 -4.53
CA ILE A 227 -6.12 0.52 -4.36
C ILE A 227 -6.69 0.46 -2.93
N PRO A 228 -8.00 0.19 -2.74
CA PRO A 228 -8.56 0.05 -1.41
C PRO A 228 -7.87 -1.06 -0.62
N SER A 229 -7.46 -0.77 0.62
CA SER A 229 -6.69 -1.69 1.44
C SER A 229 -6.80 -1.49 2.94
N PHE A 230 -6.50 -2.53 3.70
CA PHE A 230 -6.34 -2.47 5.14
C PHE A 230 -5.39 -3.57 5.63
N CYS A 231 -4.96 -3.47 6.88
CA CYS A 231 -4.01 -4.41 7.48
C CYS A 231 -4.60 -5.11 8.71
N LEU A 232 -4.31 -6.40 8.85
CA LEU A 232 -4.46 -7.13 10.11
C LEU A 232 -3.08 -7.47 10.66
N LEU A 233 -2.86 -7.22 11.95
CA LEU A 233 -1.63 -7.55 12.64
C LEU A 233 -1.92 -8.67 13.63
N ASP A 234 -1.21 -9.79 13.53
CA ASP A 234 -1.19 -10.82 14.56
C ASP A 234 0.12 -10.73 15.36
N ILE A 235 -0.01 -10.34 16.63
CA ILE A 235 1.10 -10.17 17.56
C ILE A 235 1.19 -11.41 18.45
N GLN A 236 2.37 -12.01 18.48
CA GLN A 236 2.69 -13.15 19.33
C GLN A 236 4.11 -12.99 19.90
N GLY A 237 4.22 -12.54 21.16
CA GLY A 237 5.52 -12.36 21.81
C GLY A 237 6.36 -11.25 21.15
N ASN A 238 7.46 -11.63 20.49
CA ASN A 238 8.34 -10.72 19.74
C ASN A 238 8.13 -10.75 18.21
N VAL A 239 7.09 -11.45 17.74
CA VAL A 239 6.76 -11.57 16.31
C VAL A 239 5.48 -10.82 16.01
N CYS A 240 5.51 -10.02 14.94
CA CYS A 240 4.36 -9.37 14.34
C CYS A 240 4.15 -9.92 12.93
N THR A 241 3.02 -10.56 12.69
CA THR A 241 2.62 -11.02 11.36
C THR A 241 1.60 -10.04 10.78
N LEU A 242 1.95 -9.38 9.70
CA LEU A 242 1.09 -8.48 8.94
C LEU A 242 0.38 -9.25 7.82
N TYR A 243 -0.94 -9.13 7.76
CA TYR A 243 -1.77 -9.55 6.64
C TYR A 243 -2.33 -8.30 5.99
N LEU A 244 -1.94 -8.06 4.75
CA LEU A 244 -2.38 -6.94 3.95
C LEU A 244 -3.51 -7.39 3.04
N TYR A 245 -4.66 -6.73 3.13
CA TYR A 245 -5.82 -6.98 2.29
C TYR A 245 -5.94 -5.87 1.26
N THR A 246 -5.98 -6.22 -0.02
CA THR A 246 -6.17 -5.29 -1.13
C THR A 246 -7.39 -5.68 -1.95
N CYS A 247 -8.14 -4.69 -2.43
CA CYS A 247 -9.31 -4.90 -3.28
C CYS A 247 -8.98 -4.46 -4.71
N ILE A 248 -8.75 -5.41 -5.62
CA ILE A 248 -8.43 -5.15 -7.04
C ILE A 248 -9.57 -5.74 -7.88
N ASP A 249 -10.18 -4.94 -8.77
CA ASP A 249 -11.32 -5.35 -9.60
C ASP A 249 -12.48 -5.98 -8.82
N GLY A 250 -12.65 -5.49 -7.59
CA GLY A 250 -13.61 -6.01 -6.65
C GLY A 250 -13.19 -7.30 -5.96
N ASP A 251 -12.11 -7.99 -6.32
CA ASP A 251 -11.57 -9.17 -5.63
C ASP A 251 -10.58 -8.83 -4.53
N VAL A 252 -10.57 -9.66 -3.47
CA VAL A 252 -9.70 -9.42 -2.31
C VAL A 252 -8.47 -10.31 -2.40
N LYS A 253 -7.30 -9.68 -2.53
CA LYS A 253 -6.00 -10.33 -2.43
C LYS A 253 -5.44 -10.14 -1.02
N VAL A 254 -4.72 -11.15 -0.53
CA VAL A 254 -4.09 -11.12 0.79
C VAL A 254 -2.60 -11.41 0.64
N ASP A 255 -1.78 -10.47 1.08
CA ASP A 255 -0.33 -10.62 1.16
C ASP A 255 0.10 -10.73 2.63
N LYS A 256 1.16 -11.50 2.90
CA LYS A 256 1.64 -11.78 4.27
C LYS A 256 3.08 -11.37 4.43
N VAL A 257 3.35 -10.56 5.46
CA VAL A 257 4.70 -10.13 5.86
C VAL A 257 4.91 -10.47 7.33
N SER A 258 6.11 -10.93 7.70
CA SER A 258 6.43 -11.23 9.10
C SER A 258 7.63 -10.41 9.55
N TYR A 259 7.49 -9.79 10.71
CA TYR A 259 8.54 -9.07 11.41
C TYR A 259 8.83 -9.77 12.74
N ARG A 260 10.11 -9.91 13.09
CA ARG A 260 10.57 -10.41 14.37
C ARG A 260 11.53 -9.39 14.96
N LYS A 261 11.25 -8.94 16.17
CA LYS A 261 12.17 -8.10 16.94
C LYS A 261 13.34 -8.95 17.43
N GLU A 262 14.55 -8.50 17.11
CA GLU A 262 15.79 -9.05 17.65
C GLU A 262 15.95 -8.60 19.12
N ASP A 263 16.45 -9.50 19.97
CA ASP A 263 16.58 -9.29 21.43
C ASP A 263 17.74 -8.35 21.79
#